data_AF-A0A662THI1-F1
#
_entry.id   AF-A0A662THI1-F1
#
_cell.length_a   1.000
_cell.length_b   1.000
_cell.length_c   1.000
_cell.angle_alpha   90.00
_cell.angle_beta   90.00
_cell.angle_gamma   90.00
#
_symmetry.space_group_name_H-M   'P 1'
#
loop_
_entity.id
_entity.type
_entity.pdbx_description
1 polymer ?
#
loop_
_entity_poly.entity_id
_entity_poly.type
_entity_poly.pdbx_seq_one_letter_code
_entity_poly.pdbx_strand_id
1 'polypeptide(L)' 'KMRPEDERFKIVKFGRVREDGTIEVPNRLTLKWILPYYFKMTEKETVLAMYALTASFCFISLCIPF' A
#
# COMPACT_ATOMS: atom_id res chain seq x y z
N LYS A 1 3.15 -13.87 -17.60
CA LYS A 1 2.18 -14.75 -16.92
C LYS A 1 2.81 -15.16 -15.57
N MET A 2 2.23 -14.75 -14.44
CA MET A 2 2.78 -15.07 -13.10
C MET A 2 2.39 -16.51 -12.71
N ARG A 3 3.30 -17.26 -12.07
CA ARG A 3 3.10 -18.66 -11.67
C ARG A 3 2.83 -18.77 -10.17
N PRO A 4 2.07 -19.77 -9.68
CA PRO A 4 1.81 -19.97 -8.25
C PRO A 4 3.09 -20.19 -7.42
N GLU A 5 4.13 -20.70 -8.07
CA GLU A 5 5.47 -20.94 -7.51
C GLU A 5 6.27 -19.64 -7.27
N ASP A 6 5.85 -18.50 -7.87
CA ASP A 6 6.59 -17.25 -7.78
C ASP A 6 6.59 -16.73 -6.33
N GLU A 7 7.71 -16.16 -5.87
CA GLU A 7 7.81 -15.61 -4.50
C GLU A 7 6.72 -14.59 -4.15
N ARG A 8 6.19 -13.89 -5.16
CA ARG A 8 5.07 -12.94 -5.04
C ARG A 8 3.73 -13.56 -4.64
N PHE A 9 3.60 -14.88 -4.75
CA PHE A 9 2.43 -15.67 -4.32
C PHE A 9 2.62 -16.34 -2.97
N LYS A 10 3.84 -16.37 -2.41
CA LYS A 10 4.01 -16.82 -1.02
C LYS A 10 3.18 -15.93 -0.13
N ILE A 11 2.41 -16.54 0.76
CA ILE A 11 1.64 -15.84 1.80
C ILE A 11 2.64 -15.35 2.84
N VAL A 12 3.38 -14.30 2.50
CA VAL A 12 4.27 -13.62 3.44
C VAL A 12 3.45 -12.55 4.13
N LYS A 13 3.28 -12.70 5.45
CA LYS A 13 2.44 -11.80 6.25
C LYS A 13 3.03 -10.38 6.34
N PHE A 14 4.35 -10.26 6.29
CA PHE A 14 5.08 -9.02 6.50
C PHE A 14 5.91 -8.66 5.26
N GLY A 15 5.94 -7.36 4.92
CA GLY A 15 6.95 -6.81 4.03
C GLY A 15 8.30 -6.68 4.75
N ARG A 16 9.33 -6.26 4.01
CA ARG A 16 10.65 -5.95 4.57
C ARG A 16 11.00 -4.49 4.33
N VAL A 17 11.84 -3.93 5.18
CA VAL A 17 12.44 -2.61 4.94
C VAL A 17 13.72 -2.82 4.13
N ARG A 18 13.89 -2.07 3.05
CA ARG A 18 15.09 -2.06 2.23
C ARG A 18 16.20 -1.26 2.91
N GLU A 19 17.43 -1.40 2.40
CA GLU A 19 18.58 -0.61 2.88
C GLU A 19 18.38 0.90 2.72
N ASP A 20 17.62 1.33 1.71
CA ASP A 20 17.26 2.74 1.47
C ASP A 20 16.10 3.24 2.35
N GLY A 21 15.59 2.43 3.27
CA GLY A 21 14.48 2.77 4.16
C GLY A 21 13.10 2.71 3.51
N THR A 22 13.01 2.32 2.23
CA THR A 22 11.71 2.09 1.57
C THR A 22 11.16 0.70 1.88
N ILE A 23 9.84 0.53 1.77
CA ILE A 23 9.18 -0.72 2.09
C ILE A 23 9.11 -1.60 0.84
N GLU A 24 9.54 -2.86 0.99
CA GLU A 24 9.28 -3.91 0.02
C GLU A 24 8.09 -4.74 0.46
N VAL A 25 7.05 -4.72 -0.37
CA VAL A 25 5.78 -5.36 -0.09
C VAL A 25 5.68 -6.75 -0.72
N PRO A 26 5.04 -7.72 -0.06
CA PRO A 26 4.98 -9.09 -0.56
C PRO A 26 4.02 -9.22 -1.76
N ASN A 27 2.92 -8.46 -1.75
CA ASN A 27 1.91 -8.43 -2.80
C ASN A 27 1.06 -7.15 -2.71
N ARG A 28 0.19 -6.94 -3.70
CA ARG A 28 -0.72 -5.78 -3.80
C ARG A 28 -2.15 -6.05 -3.31
N LEU A 29 -2.36 -7.09 -2.50
CA LEU A 29 -3.71 -7.56 -2.14
C LEU A 29 -4.40 -6.72 -1.06
N THR A 30 -3.68 -5.79 -0.42
CA THR A 30 -4.25 -4.84 0.55
C THR A 30 -4.04 -3.42 0.05
N LEU A 31 -5.03 -2.54 0.24
CA LEU A 31 -5.01 -1.15 -0.23
C LEU A 31 -3.72 -0.39 0.16
N LYS A 32 -3.28 -0.52 1.42
CA LYS A 32 -2.05 0.11 1.92
C LYS A 32 -0.78 -0.28 1.13
N TRP A 33 -0.81 -1.44 0.47
CA TRP A 33 0.31 -1.96 -0.29
C TRP A 33 0.30 -1.55 -1.76
N ILE A 34 -0.80 -1.00 -2.28
CA ILE A 34 -0.90 -0.68 -3.71
C ILE A 34 0.19 0.32 -4.10
N LEU A 35 0.33 1.44 -3.40
CA LEU A 35 1.34 2.45 -3.72
C LEU A 35 2.78 1.93 -3.60
N PRO A 36 3.23 1.39 -2.45
CA PRO A 36 4.59 0.87 -2.31
C PRO A 36 4.88 -0.38 -3.17
N TYR A 37 3.86 -1.03 -3.74
CA TYR A 37 4.05 -2.11 -4.72
C TYR A 37 4.57 -1.59 -6.06
N TYR A 38 4.12 -0.40 -6.48
CA TYR A 38 4.49 0.20 -7.77
C TYR A 38 5.61 1.24 -7.64
N PHE A 39 5.77 1.86 -6.48
CA PHE A 39 6.75 2.92 -6.24
C PHE A 39 7.60 2.61 -5.01
N LYS A 40 8.88 3.00 -5.03
CA LYS A 40 9.72 2.93 -3.83
C LYS A 40 9.31 4.04 -2.87
N MET A 41 8.72 3.66 -1.75
CA MET A 41 8.21 4.59 -0.74
C MET A 41 8.61 4.15 0.66
N THR A 42 8.90 5.12 1.51
CA THR A 42 9.08 4.92 2.95
C THR A 42 7.74 4.67 3.64
N GLU A 43 7.80 4.21 4.89
CA GLU A 43 6.60 4.02 5.70
C GLU A 43 5.84 5.32 5.93
N LYS A 44 6.55 6.42 6.22
CA LYS A 44 5.95 7.74 6.43
C LYS A 44 5.18 8.21 5.21
N GLU A 45 5.77 8.08 4.02
CA GLU A 45 5.11 8.47 2.76
C GLU A 45 3.87 7.61 2.47
N THR A 46 3.96 6.30 2.71
CA THR A 46 2.85 5.37 2.52
C THR A 46 1.68 5.71 3.46
N VAL A 47 1.98 5.96 4.74
CA VAL A 47 0.98 6.35 5.75
C VAL A 47 0.35 7.70 5.41
N LEU A 48 1.14 8.69 5.01
CA LEU A 48 0.64 10.01 4.62
C LEU A 48 -0.30 9.91 3.42
N ALA A 49 0.01 9.07 2.43
CA ALA A 49 -0.87 8.82 1.29
C ALA A 49 -2.21 8.18 1.72
N MET A 50 -2.20 7.26 2.68
CA MET A 50 -3.44 6.67 3.22
C MET A 50 -4.28 7.68 4.00
N TYR A 51 -3.65 8.59 4.76
CA TYR A 51 -4.37 9.69 5.39
C TYR A 51 -4.95 10.65 4.37
N ALA A 52 -4.21 11.02 3.32
CA ALA A 52 -4.73 11.87 2.24
C ALA A 52 -5.93 11.23 1.53
N LEU A 53 -5.86 9.93 1.24
CA LEU A 53 -6.98 9.17 0.67
C LEU A 53 -8.19 9.17 1.61
N THR A 54 -7.99 8.93 2.91
CA THR A 54 -9.08 8.92 3.89
C THR A 54 -9.71 10.31 4.02
N ALA A 55 -8.89 11.35 4.11
CA ALA A 55 -9.35 12.73 4.23
C ALA A 55 -10.18 13.18 3.02
N SER A 56 -9.82 12.75 1.80
CA SER A 56 -10.61 13.08 0.61
C SER A 56 -11.99 12.41 0.63
N PHE A 57 -12.09 11.14 1.04
CA PHE A 57 -13.38 10.48 1.23
C PHE A 57 -14.22 11.13 2.34
N CYS A 58 -13.60 11.49 3.47
CA CYS A 58 -14.29 12.23 4.52
C CYS A 58 -14.83 13.56 4.00
N PHE A 59 -14.05 14.31 3.21
CA PHE A 59 -14.48 15.57 2.62
C PHE A 59 -15.65 15.38 1.64
N ILE A 60 -15.56 14.39 0.75
CA ILE A 60 -16.64 14.06 -0.21
C ILE A 60 -17.92 13.69 0.55
N SER A 61 -17.80 12.93 1.65
CA SER A 61 -18.94 12.53 2.46
C SER A 61 -19.71 13.72 3.05
N LEU A 62 -19.07 14.87 3.27
CA LEU A 62 -19.76 16.07 3.76
C LEU A 62 -20.72 16.67 2.72
N CYS A 63 -20.50 16.39 1.43
CA CYS A 63 -21.37 16.84 0.35
C CYS A 63 -22.52 15.86 0.05
N ILE A 64 -22.55 14.69 0.68
CA ILE A 64 -23.60 13.68 0.51
C ILE A 64 -24.68 13.95 1.57
N PRO A 65 -25.93 14.27 1.18
CA PRO A 65 -27.01 14.46 2.13
C PRO A 65 -27.35 13.15 2.85
N PHE A 66 -27.70 13.27 4.14
CA PHE A 66 -28.11 12.15 5.01
C PHE A 66 -29.49 11.60 4.64
#